data_AF-A0A090QIA1-F1
#
_entry.id   AF-A0A090QIA1-F1
#
_cell.length_a   1.000
_cell.length_b   1.000
_cell.length_c   1.000
_cell.angle_alpha   90.00
_cell.angle_beta   90.00
_cell.angle_gamma   90.00
#
_symmetry.space_group_name_H-M   'P 1'
#
loop_
_entity.id
_entity.type
_entity.pdbx_description
1 polymer ?
#
loop_
_entity_poly.entity_id
_entity_poly.type
_entity_poly.pdbx_seq_one_letter_code
_entity_poly.pdbx_strand_id
1 'polypeptide(L)'
;MIDKKEIIITAWFTPDIPFSNGPGPFHGLPGLILSIDDGNTTLLCTEVNISDGEVEINELSNGKEISSQEFTELKKLKDKEKRRRL
;
A
#
# COMPACT_ATOMS: atom_id res chain seq x y z
N MET A 1 0.65 -0.78 -29.55
CA MET A 1 0.35 0.53 -28.91
C MET A 1 -0.41 0.19 -27.64
N ILE A 2 0.05 0.64 -26.46
CA ILE A 2 -0.66 0.39 -25.20
C ILE A 2 -1.60 1.58 -25.03
N ASP A 3 -2.91 1.34 -25.17
CA ASP A 3 -3.93 2.35 -24.87
C ASP A 3 -3.80 2.76 -23.41
N LYS A 4 -3.34 4.00 -23.19
CA LYS A 4 -3.18 4.57 -21.86
C LYS A 4 -4.57 4.99 -21.37
N LYS A 5 -5.28 4.06 -20.74
CA LYS A 5 -6.56 4.36 -20.10
C LYS A 5 -6.31 5.25 -18.89
N GLU A 6 -6.83 6.47 -18.92
CA GLU A 6 -6.84 7.34 -17.75
C GLU A 6 -7.85 6.79 -16.74
N ILE A 7 -7.40 6.63 -15.49
CA ILE A 7 -8.23 6.18 -14.38
C ILE A 7 -8.36 7.37 -13.45
N ILE A 8 -9.60 7.81 -13.23
CA ILE A 8 -9.91 8.85 -12.25
C ILE A 8 -9.90 8.18 -10.89
N ILE A 9 -9.06 8.67 -9.99
CA ILE A 9 -8.97 8.19 -8.61
C ILE A 9 -9.50 9.29 -7.69
N THR A 10 -10.48 8.96 -6.87
CA THR A 10 -11.06 9.89 -5.90
C THR A 10 -10.65 9.48 -4.49
N ALA A 11 -10.05 10.38 -3.73
CA ALA A 11 -9.62 10.13 -2.36
C ALA A 11 -10.24 11.15 -1.39
N TRP A 12 -10.77 10.67 -0.27
CA TRP A 12 -11.28 11.47 0.83
C TRP A 12 -10.32 11.38 2.02
N PHE A 13 -9.84 12.52 2.51
CA PHE A 13 -8.85 12.60 3.60
C PHE A 13 -9.29 13.59 4.69
N THR A 14 -8.73 13.44 5.89
CA THR A 14 -8.96 14.37 7.00
C THR A 14 -7.65 14.93 7.57
N PRO A 15 -7.49 16.26 7.68
CA PRO A 15 -6.30 16.88 8.27
C PRO A 15 -6.27 16.77 9.81
N ASP A 16 -7.39 16.45 10.46
CA ASP A 16 -7.47 16.27 11.92
C ASP A 16 -6.57 15.14 12.41
N ILE A 17 -6.28 14.18 11.52
CA ILE A 17 -5.32 13.11 11.72
C ILE A 17 -4.14 13.39 10.78
N PRO A 18 -3.07 14.08 11.23
CA PRO A 18 -2.01 14.62 10.37
C PRO A 18 -0.99 13.56 9.92
N PHE A 19 -1.46 12.35 9.62
CA PHE A 19 -0.64 11.28 9.05
C PHE A 19 -0.89 11.21 7.54
N SER A 20 0.12 11.53 6.73
CA SER A 20 0.03 11.54 5.26
C SER A 20 0.07 10.13 4.65
N ASN A 21 -0.78 9.24 5.14
CA ASN A 21 -0.86 7.83 4.76
C ASN A 21 -2.27 7.46 4.29
N GLY A 22 -2.39 6.29 3.66
CA GLY A 22 -3.65 5.75 3.16
C GLY A 22 -3.54 4.27 2.81
N PRO A 23 -4.65 3.67 2.35
CA PRO A 23 -4.66 2.25 2.00
C PRO A 23 -3.83 1.99 0.74
N GLY A 24 -3.18 0.82 0.68
CA GLY A 24 -2.41 0.40 -0.50
C GLY A 24 -1.28 1.37 -0.86
N PRO A 25 -1.17 1.81 -2.13
CA PRO A 25 -0.11 2.70 -2.59
C PRO A 25 -0.45 4.19 -2.42
N PHE A 26 -1.55 4.55 -1.77
CA PHE A 26 -2.03 5.93 -1.72
C PHE A 26 -1.54 6.65 -0.47
N HIS A 27 -0.80 7.74 -0.67
CA HIS A 27 -0.22 8.56 0.40
C HIS A 27 0.11 9.96 -0.13
N GLY A 28 0.51 10.90 0.74
CA GLY A 28 0.98 12.24 0.33
C GLY A 28 -0.05 13.38 0.41
N LEU A 29 -1.29 13.10 0.82
CA LEU A 29 -2.29 14.14 1.13
C LEU A 29 -2.08 14.71 2.54
N PRO A 30 -2.50 15.96 2.82
CA PRO A 30 -2.32 16.58 4.14
C PRO A 30 -3.34 16.04 5.15
N GLY A 31 -3.16 14.78 5.53
CA GLY A 31 -4.05 14.04 6.42
C GLY A 31 -4.18 12.58 6.05
N LEU A 32 -4.84 11.81 6.92
CA LEU A 32 -5.10 10.39 6.69
C LEU A 32 -6.19 10.19 5.64
N ILE A 33 -5.94 9.34 4.66
CA ILE A 33 -6.92 8.97 3.64
C ILE A 33 -7.90 7.95 4.23
N LEU A 34 -9.17 8.34 4.31
CA LEU A 34 -10.25 7.52 4.87
C LEU A 34 -11.03 6.76 3.80
N SER A 35 -11.04 7.24 2.56
CA SER A 35 -11.70 6.51 1.47
C SER A 35 -11.01 6.74 0.14
N ILE A 36 -10.96 5.69 -0.67
CA ILE A 36 -10.41 5.72 -2.02
C ILE A 36 -11.33 4.97 -2.96
N ASP A 37 -11.62 5.59 -4.10
CA ASP A 37 -12.25 4.97 -5.25
C ASP A 37 -11.27 5.01 -6.43
N ASP A 38 -10.83 3.84 -6.90
CA ASP A 38 -9.93 3.72 -8.05
C ASP A 38 -10.65 3.43 -9.38
N GLY A 39 -11.97 3.61 -9.42
CA GLY A 39 -12.83 3.35 -10.56
C GLY A 39 -13.22 1.87 -10.74
N ASN A 40 -12.61 0.96 -9.98
CA ASN A 40 -12.97 -0.47 -9.98
C ASN A 40 -13.28 -0.98 -8.56
N THR A 41 -12.62 -0.41 -7.55
CA THR A 41 -12.71 -0.80 -6.15
C THR A 41 -12.83 0.45 -5.29
N THR A 42 -13.76 0.40 -4.33
CA THR A 42 -13.86 1.41 -3.28
C THR A 42 -13.34 0.81 -1.98
N LEU A 43 -12.34 1.46 -1.38
CA LEU A 43 -11.83 1.18 -0.04
C LEU A 43 -12.34 2.24 0.91
N LEU A 44 -12.94 1.81 2.03
CA LEU A 44 -13.47 2.68 3.07
C LEU A 44 -12.88 2.29 4.42
N CYS A 45 -12.35 3.27 5.14
CA CYS A 45 -11.93 3.14 6.52
C CYS A 45 -13.18 3.03 7.40
N THR A 46 -13.32 1.91 8.11
CA THR A 46 -14.45 1.65 9.00
C THR A 46 -14.17 2.07 10.44
N GLU A 47 -12.91 1.99 10.86
CA GLU A 47 -12.49 2.27 12.23
C GLU A 47 -11.04 2.75 12.22
N VAL A 48 -10.74 3.73 13.08
CA VAL A 48 -9.38 4.20 13.33
C VAL A 48 -9.11 4.00 14.82
N ASN A 49 -8.16 3.12 15.12
CA ASN A 49 -7.67 2.91 16.48
C ASN A 49 -6.32 3.60 16.63
N ILE A 50 -6.27 4.64 17.47
CA ILE A 50 -5.05 5.40 17.76
C ILE A 50 -4.67 5.06 19.20
N SER A 51 -3.47 4.49 19.35
CA SER A 51 -2.88 4.17 20.64
C SER A 51 -1.66 5.05 20.89
N ASP A 52 -1.55 5.61 22.10
CA ASP A 52 -0.37 6.39 22.52
C ASP A 52 0.80 5.51 23.03
N GLY A 53 0.63 4.18 23.01
CA GLY A 53 1.65 3.22 23.46
C GLY A 53 2.69 2.92 22.39
N GLU A 54 3.87 2.44 22.83
CA GLU A 54 4.84 1.84 21.93
C GLU A 54 4.21 0.63 21.23
N VAL A 55 4.21 0.63 19.90
CA VAL A 55 3.82 -0.54 19.12
C VAL A 55 5.00 -1.50 19.12
N GLU A 56 4.89 -2.62 19.83
CA GLU A 56 5.84 -3.72 19.71
C GLU A 56 5.73 -4.34 18.31
N ILE A 57 6.63 -3.93 17.41
CA ILE A 57 6.80 -4.58 16.11
C ILE A 57 7.59 -5.85 16.34
N ASN A 58 6.89 -6.95 16.57
CA ASN A 58 7.51 -8.26 16.68
C ASN A 58 8.08 -8.69 15.33
N GLU A 59 9.33 -9.17 15.35
CA GLU A 59 9.95 -9.75 14.17
C GLU A 59 9.14 -10.96 13.67
N LEU A 60 9.10 -11.13 12.35
CA LEU A 60 8.48 -12.30 11.73
C LEU A 60 9.24 -13.55 12.16
N SER A 61 8.64 -14.37 13.03
CA SER A 61 9.24 -15.60 13.55
C SER A 61 9.60 -16.64 12.48
N ASN A 62 8.98 -16.54 11.29
CA ASN A 62 9.17 -17.46 10.15
C ASN A 62 9.68 -16.76 8.88
N GLY A 63 10.37 -15.62 9.01
CA GLY A 63 10.99 -14.91 7.88
C GLY A 63 12.35 -15.48 7.50
N LYS A 64 12.74 -15.33 6.23
CA LYS A 64 14.14 -15.45 5.82
C LYS A 64 14.73 -14.05 5.76
N GLU A 65 15.74 -13.78 6.59
CA GLU A 65 16.54 -12.58 6.44
C GLU A 65 17.31 -12.64 5.11
N ILE A 66 17.17 -11.60 4.31
CA ILE A 66 17.80 -11.48 3.00
C ILE A 66 18.33 -10.08 2.81
N SER A 67 19.41 -9.95 2.06
CA SER A 67 19.95 -8.66 1.66
C SER A 67 19.04 -7.94 0.67
N SER A 68 19.20 -6.61 0.57
CA SER A 68 18.49 -5.80 -0.43
C SER A 68 18.76 -6.26 -1.88
N GLN A 69 19.95 -6.82 -2.14
CA GLN A 69 20.32 -7.35 -3.46
C GLN A 69 19.54 -8.64 -3.75
N GLU A 70 19.49 -9.57 -2.81
CA GLU A 70 18.71 -10.81 -2.93
C GLU A 70 17.22 -10.52 -3.10
N PHE A 71 16.66 -9.56 -2.35
CA PHE A 71 15.27 -9.14 -2.52
C PHE A 71 14.98 -8.67 -3.95
N THR A 72 15.89 -7.88 -4.52
CA THR A 72 15.75 -7.36 -5.88
C THR A 72 15.74 -8.49 -6.91
N GLU A 73 16.64 -9.46 -6.76
CA GLU A 73 16.71 -10.62 -7.67
C GLU A 73 15.49 -11.55 -7.50
N LEU A 74 15.05 -11.81 -6.27
CA LEU A 74 13.84 -12.59 -5.98
C LEU A 74 12.59 -11.94 -6.58
N LYS A 75 12.46 -10.62 -6.46
CA LYS A 75 11.36 -9.85 -7.05
C LYS A 75 11.35 -10.00 -8.57
N LYS A 76 12.49 -9.82 -9.24
CA LYS A 76 12.63 -10.01 -10.70
C LYS A 76 12.24 -11.42 -11.13
N LEU A 77 12.63 -12.44 -10.37
CA LEU A 77 12.32 -13.84 -10.66
C LEU A 77 10.81 -14.10 -10.55
N LYS A 78 10.18 -13.67 -9.45
CA LYS A 78 8.73 -13.80 -9.26
C LYS A 78 7.92 -13.07 -10.33
N ASP A 79 8.37 -11.88 -10.72
CA ASP A 79 7.73 -11.11 -11.79
C ASP A 79 7.83 -11.84 -13.15
N LYS A 80 8.97 -12.47 -13.45
CA LYS A 80 9.13 -13.31 -14.65
C LYS A 80 8.22 -14.53 -14.60
N GLU A 81 8.10 -15.18 -13.46
CA GLU A 81 7.25 -16.36 -13.30
C GLU A 81 5.76 -16.01 -13.46
N LYS A 82 5.29 -14.93 -12.84
CA LYS A 82 3.91 -14.44 -12.99
C LYS A 82 3.58 -14.17 -14.46
N ARG A 83 4.50 -13.58 -15.21
CA ARG A 83 4.37 -13.33 -16.66
C ARG A 83 4.36 -14.60 -17.52
N ARG A 84 4.95 -15.70 -17.06
CA ARG A 84 4.94 -17.00 -17.79
C ARG A 84 3.67 -17.81 -17.56
N ARG A 85 2.94 -17.51 -16.48
CA ARG A 85 1.69 -18.19 -16.09
C ARG A 85 0.43 -17.46 -16.58
N LEU A 86 0.59 -16.26 -17.14
CA LEU A 86 -0.41 -15.49 -17.88
C LEU A 86 -0.19 -15.69 -19.38
#